data_AF-A0A523T9W2-F1
#
_entry.id   AF-A0A523T9W2-F1
#
_cell.length_a   1.000
_cell.length_b   1.000
_cell.length_c   1.000
_cell.angle_alpha   90.00
_cell.angle_beta   90.00
_cell.angle_gamma   90.00
#
_symmetry.space_group_name_H-M   'P 1'
#
loop_
_entity.id
_entity.type
_entity.pdbx_description
1 polymer ?
#
loop_
_entity_poly.entity_id
_entity_poly.type
_entity_poly.pdbx_seq_one_letter_code
_entity_poly.pdbx_strand_id
1 'polypeptide(L)' 'MSLSGFQFKMHYKILNKLRKAGAVSEDSAVTIGEADLDYQEQMWLDYFAGVFLGKIKKTDDRRYYIR' A
#
# COMPACT_ATOMS: atom_id res chain seq x y z
N MET A 1 -15.23 12.89 9.00
CA MET A 1 -14.56 13.02 7.69
C MET A 1 -15.14 11.97 6.75
N SER A 2 -15.99 12.36 5.79
CA SER A 2 -16.45 11.43 4.76
C SER A 2 -15.28 11.17 3.81
N LEU A 3 -14.74 9.95 3.85
CA LEU A 3 -13.70 9.48 2.94
C LEU A 3 -14.27 9.51 1.52
N SER A 4 -13.58 10.15 0.56
CA SER A 4 -14.07 10.17 -0.82
C SER A 4 -13.98 8.76 -1.39
N GLY A 5 -14.98 8.32 -2.18
CA GLY A 5 -14.98 6.96 -2.75
C GLY A 5 -13.73 6.64 -3.59
N PHE A 6 -13.08 7.68 -4.12
CA PHE A 6 -11.80 7.58 -4.81
C PHE A 6 -10.66 7.09 -3.91
N GLN A 7 -10.54 7.61 -2.67
CA GLN A 7 -9.50 7.19 -1.72
C GLN A 7 -9.64 5.70 -1.38
N PHE A 8 -10.87 5.22 -1.16
CA PHE A 8 -11.13 3.80 -0.95
C PHE A 8 -10.75 2.95 -2.16
N LYS A 9 -11.13 3.39 -3.37
CA LYS A 9 -10.77 2.67 -4.60
C LYS A 9 -9.25 2.54 -4.75
N MET A 10 -8.51 3.63 -4.52
CA MET A 10 -7.04 3.62 -4.57
C MET A 10 -6.45 2.71 -3.48
N HIS A 11 -6.94 2.81 -2.25
CA HIS A 11 -6.46 1.98 -1.15
C HIS A 11 -6.66 0.49 -1.43
N TYR A 12 -7.84 0.09 -1.92
CA TYR A 12 -8.12 -1.29 -2.32
C TYR A 12 -7.25 -1.75 -3.49
N LYS A 13 -6.98 -0.87 -4.48
CA LYS A 13 -6.11 -1.19 -5.62
C LYS A 13 -4.69 -1.53 -5.16
N ILE A 14 -4.13 -0.71 -4.27
CA ILE A 14 -2.79 -0.93 -3.70
C ILE A 14 -2.76 -2.18 -2.82
N LEU A 15 -3.74 -2.38 -1.94
CA LEU A 15 -3.85 -3.61 -1.15
C LEU A 15 -3.89 -4.87 -2.02
N ASN A 16 -4.62 -4.82 -3.14
CA ASN A 16 -4.70 -5.96 -4.05
C ASN A 16 -3.35 -6.27 -4.70
N LYS A 17 -2.59 -5.23 -5.09
CA LYS A 17 -1.25 -5.39 -5.67
C LYS A 17 -0.24 -5.93 -4.66
N LEU A 18 -0.20 -5.36 -3.45
CA LEU A 18 0.63 -5.88 -2.36
C LEU A 18 0.32 -7.35 -2.06
N ARG A 19 -0.98 -7.71 -1.99
CA ARG A 19 -1.39 -9.10 -1.76
C ARG A 19 -0.95 -10.03 -2.91
N LYS A 20 -1.08 -9.60 -4.16
CA LYS A 20 -0.62 -10.37 -5.33
C LYS A 20 0.90 -10.57 -5.35
N ALA A 21 1.64 -9.59 -4.86
CA ALA A 21 3.08 -9.68 -4.67
C ALA A 21 3.49 -10.51 -3.43
N GLY A 22 2.52 -11.00 -2.64
CA GLY A 22 2.76 -11.81 -1.45
C GLY A 22 3.08 -11.01 -0.18
N ALA A 23 2.97 -9.68 -0.21
CA ALA A 23 3.35 -8.79 0.89
C ALA A 23 2.30 -8.73 2.01
N VAL A 24 2.13 -9.84 2.72
CA VAL A 24 1.12 -10.01 3.78
C VAL A 24 1.74 -10.02 5.20
N SER A 25 3.03 -9.77 5.30
CA SER A 25 3.79 -9.63 6.54
C SER A 25 5.03 -8.77 6.32
N GLU A 26 5.68 -8.37 7.41
CA GLU A 26 6.93 -7.61 7.35
C GLU A 26 8.06 -8.39 6.65
N ASP A 27 8.19 -9.69 6.93
CA ASP A 27 9.17 -10.56 6.29
C ASP A 27 8.96 -10.73 4.78
N SER A 28 7.73 -10.54 4.32
CA SER A 28 7.34 -10.60 2.91
C SER A 28 7.17 -9.22 2.28
N ALA A 29 7.62 -8.15 2.95
CA ALA A 29 7.48 -6.80 2.45
C ALA A 29 8.18 -6.63 1.09
N VAL A 30 7.52 -5.89 0.20
CA VAL A 30 7.96 -5.69 -1.19
C VAL A 30 8.19 -4.22 -1.50
N THR A 31 9.08 -3.96 -2.45
CA THR A 31 9.28 -2.65 -3.05
C THR A 31 8.10 -2.26 -3.94
N ILE A 32 8.04 -0.97 -4.29
CA ILE A 32 7.03 -0.45 -5.24
C ILE A 32 7.10 -1.13 -6.61
N GLY A 33 8.29 -1.57 -7.04
CA GLY A 33 8.51 -2.25 -8.32
C GLY A 33 8.05 -3.70 -8.29
N GLU A 34 8.34 -4.42 -7.20
CA GLU A 34 7.86 -5.79 -6.99
C GLU A 34 6.33 -5.86 -6.87
N ALA A 35 5.71 -4.84 -6.29
CA ALA A 35 4.25 -4.69 -6.25
C ALA A 35 3.64 -4.15 -7.56
N ASP A 36 4.45 -3.86 -8.59
CA ASP A 36 4.01 -3.29 -9.87
C ASP A 36 3.13 -2.04 -9.68
N LEU A 37 3.49 -1.15 -8.74
CA LEU A 37 2.70 0.06 -8.48
C LEU A 37 2.90 1.10 -9.58
N ASP A 38 1.81 1.62 -10.12
CA ASP A 38 1.82 2.71 -11.08
C ASP A 38 2.12 4.06 -10.41
N TYR A 39 2.42 5.08 -11.22
CA TYR A 39 2.78 6.41 -10.72
C TYR A 39 1.71 7.01 -9.80
N GLN A 40 0.44 6.83 -10.14
CA GLN A 40 -0.67 7.35 -9.35
C GLN A 40 -0.73 6.60 -8.00
N GLU A 41 -0.64 5.28 -8.00
CA GLU A 41 -0.61 4.46 -6.79
C GLU A 41 0.54 4.84 -5.85
N GLN A 42 1.74 5.06 -6.39
CA GLN A 42 2.90 5.48 -5.62
C GLN A 42 2.67 6.81 -4.90
N MET A 43 2.03 7.79 -5.54
CA MET A 43 1.69 9.08 -4.91
C MET A 43 0.74 8.93 -3.70
N TRP A 44 -0.11 7.91 -3.69
CA TRP A 44 -1.04 7.65 -2.58
C TRP A 44 -0.44 6.76 -1.50
N LEU A 45 0.65 6.05 -1.80
CA LEU A 45 1.19 5.01 -0.95
C LEU A 45 1.67 5.54 0.41
N ASP A 46 2.42 6.64 0.42
CA ASP A 46 2.91 7.23 1.68
C ASP A 46 1.75 7.79 2.53
N TYR A 47 0.71 8.35 1.90
CA TYR A 47 -0.51 8.75 2.62
C TYR A 47 -1.21 7.55 3.28
N PHE A 48 -1.24 6.41 2.60
CA PHE A 48 -1.87 5.21 3.14
C PHE A 48 -1.03 4.46 4.18
N ALA A 49 0.29 4.42 4.02
CA ALA A 49 1.18 3.72 4.93
C ALA A 49 1.26 4.35 6.34
N GLY A 50 0.98 5.66 6.44
CA GLY A 50 1.05 6.40 7.71
C GLY A 50 -0.28 6.59 8.44
N VAL A 51 -1.38 6.87 7.73
CA VAL A 51 -2.58 7.47 8.36
C VAL A 51 -3.89 6.80 7.97
N PHE A 52 -3.96 6.20 6.77
CA PHE A 52 -5.23 5.73 6.22
C PHE A 52 -5.52 4.26 6.52
N LEU A 53 -6.47 4.00 7.42
CA LEU A 53 -6.95 2.67 7.83
C LEU A 53 -5.88 1.74 8.45
N GLY A 54 -4.60 2.13 8.46
CA GLY A 54 -3.51 1.42 9.12
C GLY A 54 -3.12 0.07 8.47
N LYS A 55 -3.76 -0.29 7.35
CA LYS A 55 -3.61 -1.62 6.72
C LYS A 55 -2.34 -1.82 5.92
N ILE A 56 -1.70 -0.73 5.51
CA ILE A 56 -0.44 -0.75 4.78
C ILE A 56 0.62 -0.25 5.75
N LYS A 57 1.71 -1.02 5.88
CA LYS A 57 2.87 -0.67 6.68
C LYS A 57 4.08 -0.50 5.79
N LYS A 58 5.05 0.26 6.28
CA LYS A 58 6.30 0.58 5.61
C LYS A 58 7.45 0.20 6.53
N THR A 59 8.43 -0.50 6.00
CA THR A 59 9.69 -0.82 6.68
C THR A 59 10.69 0.34 6.52
N ASP A 60 11.76 0.34 7.32
CA ASP A 60 12.80 1.37 7.25
C ASP A 60 13.52 1.39 5.90
N ASP A 61 13.63 0.24 5.22
CA ASP A 61 14.21 0.09 3.88
C ASP A 61 13.22 0.39 2.74
N ARG A 62 12.09 1.04 3.04
CA ARG A 62 11.05 1.47 2.08
C ARG A 62 10.37 0.33 1.33
N ARG A 63 10.17 -0.80 2.00
CA ARG A 63 9.27 -1.87 1.55
C ARG A 63 7.91 -1.75 2.21
N TYR A 64 6.91 -2.35 1.60
CA TYR A 64 5.51 -2.20 1.98
C TYR A 64 4.86 -3.57 2.15
N TYR A 65 3.98 -3.68 3.14
CA TYR A 65 3.24 -4.90 3.44
C TYR A 65 1.86 -4.62 4.04
N ILE A 66 1.00 -5.63 4.03
CA ILE A 66 -0.35 -5.60 4.59
C ILE A 66 -0.30 -6.08 6.05
N ARG A 67 -0.91 -5.33 6.98
CA ARG A 67 -1.07 -5.71 8.39
C ARG A 67 -2.42 -5.31 8.98
#